data_AF-A0A8T0FLX2-F1
#
_entry.id   AF-A0A8T0FLX2-F1
#
_cell.length_a   1.000
_cell.length_b   1.000
_cell.length_c   1.000
_cell.angle_alpha   90.00
_cell.angle_beta   90.00
_cell.angle_gamma   90.00
#
_symmetry.space_group_name_H-M   'P 1'
#
loop_
_entity.id
_entity.type
_entity.pdbx_description
1 polymer ?
#
loop_
_entity_poly.entity_id
_entity_poly.type
_entity_poly.pdbx_seq_one_letter_code
_entity_poly.pdbx_strand_id
1 'polypeptide(L)'
;MTFQSKPRSGNPPPGALQPDAELMPIDTDTPVCPRELQYLTVIDQLLVRQKEEISLNGLNCENKNKYIVKNILGQNIYTAREDTGCCTRNCCGSCRPFDLKIKNNYGTEIIHLSRDLRCSFCCFPCCLQRLEVFAPPGQFIGAVVQKWSIFKPQFQIENESGDAVLKIEGPFCTFSFCGSVNFQVLSTDGIEVGKISKKWSGLLRETFTDVDHFGISFPLELDVKMKATLLGALFLIDYMYFETTWDEDCDFC
;
A
#
# COMPACT_ATOMS: atom_id res chain seq x y z
N MET A 1 -72.79 5.38 -42.84
CA MET A 1 -72.14 4.76 -41.67
C MET A 1 -71.38 3.55 -42.17
N THR A 2 -70.09 3.77 -42.49
CA THR A 2 -68.93 3.23 -41.75
C THR A 2 -68.61 1.79 -42.22
N PHE A 3 -67.79 1.66 -43.29
CA PHE A 3 -66.33 1.34 -43.29
C PHE A 3 -66.02 -0.02 -42.63
N GLN A 4 -65.21 -0.94 -43.16
CA GLN A 4 -64.56 -1.18 -44.46
C GLN A 4 -64.00 -2.62 -44.33
N SER A 5 -64.02 -3.39 -45.41
CA SER A 5 -63.56 -4.78 -45.51
C SER A 5 -62.03 -4.92 -45.39
N LYS A 6 -61.55 -5.99 -44.72
CA LYS A 6 -60.16 -6.47 -44.83
C LYS A 6 -60.16 -7.90 -45.41
N PRO A 7 -59.47 -8.17 -46.53
CA PRO A 7 -59.14 -9.52 -46.97
C PRO A 7 -57.72 -9.94 -46.56
N ARG A 8 -57.47 -11.25 -46.72
CA ARG A 8 -56.34 -12.07 -46.24
C ARG A 8 -54.98 -11.83 -46.93
N SER A 9 -53.94 -12.20 -46.15
CA SER A 9 -52.69 -12.90 -46.50
C SER A 9 -51.62 -12.19 -47.34
N GLY A 10 -50.41 -12.11 -46.78
CA GLY A 10 -49.14 -11.92 -47.50
C GLY A 10 -47.96 -11.92 -46.52
N ASN A 11 -47.01 -12.86 -46.69
CA ASN A 11 -45.74 -12.89 -45.96
C ASN A 11 -44.84 -11.70 -46.34
N PRO A 12 -44.00 -11.19 -45.42
CA PRO A 12 -42.80 -10.41 -45.78
C PRO A 12 -41.51 -11.06 -45.17
N PRO A 13 -40.28 -10.52 -45.37
CA PRO A 13 -39.19 -11.13 -46.15
C PRO A 13 -38.00 -11.60 -45.27
N PRO A 14 -36.93 -12.19 -45.84
CA PRO A 14 -35.82 -12.73 -45.06
C PRO A 14 -34.79 -11.67 -44.67
N GLY A 15 -34.42 -11.64 -43.38
CA GLY A 15 -33.19 -11.02 -42.88
C GLY A 15 -33.39 -10.00 -41.76
N ALA A 16 -33.17 -10.43 -40.51
CA ALA A 16 -32.49 -9.65 -39.47
C ALA A 16 -32.27 -10.54 -38.24
N LEU A 17 -31.00 -10.74 -37.89
CA LEU A 17 -30.53 -11.31 -36.62
C LEU A 17 -30.94 -10.39 -35.47
N GLN A 18 -31.52 -10.92 -34.38
CA GLN A 18 -31.48 -10.30 -33.06
C GLN A 18 -31.17 -11.38 -32.02
N PRO A 19 -30.12 -11.22 -31.19
CA PRO A 19 -29.89 -12.09 -30.05
C PRO A 19 -30.63 -11.54 -28.84
N ASP A 20 -31.58 -12.32 -28.33
CA ASP A 20 -32.16 -12.13 -27.01
C ASP A 20 -31.11 -12.57 -25.97
N ALA A 21 -30.37 -11.61 -25.42
CA ALA A 21 -29.61 -11.81 -24.20
C ALA A 21 -30.38 -11.14 -23.05
N GLU A 22 -31.11 -11.95 -22.30
CA GLU A 22 -31.75 -11.57 -21.04
C GLU A 22 -30.72 -10.92 -20.11
N LEU A 23 -30.95 -9.64 -19.78
CA LEU A 23 -30.24 -8.90 -18.75
C LEU A 23 -30.55 -9.52 -17.39
N MET A 24 -29.58 -10.21 -16.78
CA MET A 24 -29.67 -10.55 -15.37
C MET A 24 -29.61 -9.26 -14.53
N PRO A 25 -30.43 -9.14 -13.47
CA PRO A 25 -30.35 -8.01 -12.55
C PRO A 25 -29.01 -8.05 -11.83
N ILE A 26 -28.30 -6.92 -11.87
CA ILE A 26 -27.08 -6.72 -11.09
C ILE A 26 -27.54 -6.54 -9.64
N ASP A 27 -27.28 -7.53 -8.78
CA ASP A 27 -27.42 -7.40 -7.34
C ASP A 27 -26.48 -6.29 -6.85
N THR A 28 -27.07 -5.16 -6.48
CA THR A 28 -26.38 -4.00 -5.90
C THR A 28 -26.14 -4.26 -4.41
N ASP A 29 -25.14 -5.08 -4.09
CA ASP A 29 -24.60 -5.13 -2.72
C ASP A 29 -23.10 -5.46 -2.70
N THR A 30 -22.34 -4.83 -3.60
CA THR A 30 -20.88 -4.81 -3.47
C THR A 30 -20.46 -3.53 -2.74
N PRO A 31 -19.69 -3.65 -1.63
CA PRO A 31 -19.13 -2.48 -0.97
C PRO A 31 -18.31 -1.70 -2.01
N VAL A 32 -18.63 -0.41 -2.15
CA VAL A 32 -18.07 0.50 -3.14
C VAL A 32 -16.55 0.56 -2.97
N CYS A 33 -15.84 -0.35 -3.65
CA CYS A 33 -14.40 -0.27 -3.78
C CYS A 33 -14.12 0.98 -4.61
N PRO A 34 -13.34 1.95 -4.12
CA PRO A 34 -12.89 3.06 -4.95
C PRO A 34 -12.24 2.47 -6.21
N ARG A 35 -12.64 2.94 -7.40
CA ARG A 35 -12.10 2.46 -8.70
C ARG A 35 -10.56 2.53 -8.71
N GLU A 36 -10.02 3.45 -7.93
CA GLU A 36 -8.62 3.77 -7.74
C GLU A 36 -7.83 2.65 -7.03
N LEU A 37 -8.49 1.78 -6.24
CA LEU A 37 -7.88 0.63 -5.56
C LEU A 37 -8.16 -0.70 -6.26
N GLN A 38 -8.85 -0.69 -7.42
CA GLN A 38 -9.30 -1.92 -8.07
C GLN A 38 -8.15 -2.89 -8.37
N TYR A 39 -6.95 -2.41 -8.67
CA TYR A 39 -5.80 -3.28 -8.91
C TYR A 39 -5.40 -4.10 -7.66
N LEU A 40 -5.66 -3.59 -6.44
CA LEU A 40 -5.42 -4.34 -5.19
C LEU A 40 -6.40 -5.52 -5.02
N THR A 41 -7.53 -5.54 -5.72
CA THR A 41 -8.51 -6.64 -5.64
C THR A 41 -8.00 -7.94 -6.26
N VAL A 42 -7.13 -7.85 -7.27
CA VAL A 42 -6.68 -8.98 -8.09
C VAL A 42 -5.25 -9.43 -7.79
N ILE A 43 -4.66 -8.93 -6.71
CA ILE A 43 -3.30 -9.28 -6.29
C ILE A 43 -3.29 -9.73 -4.84
N ASP A 44 -2.32 -10.58 -4.54
CA ASP A 44 -2.01 -11.12 -3.22
C ASP A 44 -0.61 -10.67 -2.75
N GLN A 45 0.19 -10.10 -3.65
CA GLN A 45 1.59 -9.77 -3.42
C GLN A 45 2.03 -8.49 -4.11
N LEU A 46 2.89 -7.73 -3.44
CA LEU A 46 3.52 -6.51 -3.94
C LEU A 46 5.01 -6.50 -3.63
N LEU A 47 5.79 -5.91 -4.54
CA LEU A 47 7.21 -5.66 -4.39
C LEU A 47 7.47 -4.16 -4.42
N VAL A 48 8.29 -3.66 -3.49
CA VAL A 48 8.62 -2.24 -3.38
C VAL A 48 10.13 -2.09 -3.53
N ARG A 49 10.53 -1.24 -4.47
CA ARG A 49 11.94 -0.92 -4.75
C ARG A 49 12.17 0.58 -4.67
N GLN A 50 13.14 0.98 -3.87
CA GLN A 50 13.62 2.35 -3.82
C GLN A 50 14.44 2.67 -5.09
N LYS A 51 14.18 3.84 -5.68
CA LYS A 51 15.00 4.43 -6.74
C LYS A 51 15.93 5.45 -6.09
N GLU A 52 17.23 5.18 -6.13
CA GLU A 52 18.25 6.18 -5.84
C GLU A 52 18.41 7.07 -7.08
N GLU A 53 18.05 8.34 -6.98
CA GLU A 53 18.42 9.36 -7.96
C GLU A 53 19.63 10.11 -7.38
N ILE A 54 20.82 9.85 -7.91
CA ILE A 54 22.04 10.59 -7.52
C ILE A 54 21.95 11.97 -8.18
N SER A 55 21.52 12.99 -7.42
CA SER A 55 21.59 14.37 -7.87
C SER A 55 23.04 14.87 -7.78
N LEU A 56 23.61 15.34 -8.90
CA LEU A 56 24.96 15.90 -8.98
C LEU A 56 25.08 17.31 -8.38
N ASN A 57 23.97 17.90 -7.93
CA ASN A 57 23.97 19.26 -7.40
C ASN A 57 24.10 19.17 -5.89
N GLY A 58 25.24 19.65 -5.35
CA GLY A 58 25.66 19.55 -3.94
C GLY A 58 24.80 20.27 -2.90
N LEU A 59 23.48 20.24 -3.06
CA LEU A 59 22.49 20.51 -2.03
C LEU A 59 21.67 19.23 -1.83
N ASN A 60 21.84 18.55 -0.69
CA ASN A 60 21.12 17.31 -0.30
C ASN A 60 19.58 17.51 -0.11
N CYS A 61 19.04 18.65 -0.56
CA CYS A 61 17.64 19.07 -0.45
C CYS A 61 16.70 18.45 -1.50
N GLU A 62 17.24 17.84 -2.56
CA GLU A 62 16.44 17.36 -3.70
C GLU A 62 16.25 15.83 -3.76
N ASN A 63 16.76 15.09 -2.76
CA ASN A 63 16.66 13.63 -2.72
C ASN A 63 15.32 13.17 -2.12
N LYS A 64 14.20 13.43 -2.79
CA LYS A 64 12.89 12.90 -2.37
C LYS A 64 12.89 11.38 -2.54
N ASN A 65 12.61 10.62 -1.47
CA ASN A 65 12.55 9.16 -1.55
C ASN A 65 11.46 8.75 -2.56
N LYS A 66 11.88 8.06 -3.61
CA LYS A 66 11.03 7.63 -4.72
C LYS A 66 11.07 6.12 -4.79
N TYR A 67 9.90 5.52 -4.86
CA TYR A 67 9.74 4.08 -4.86
C TYR A 67 8.90 3.65 -6.06
N ILE A 68 9.20 2.46 -6.57
CA ILE A 68 8.37 1.76 -7.52
C ILE A 68 7.69 0.62 -6.79
N VAL A 69 6.37 0.54 -6.92
CA VAL A 69 5.59 -0.62 -6.50
C VAL A 69 5.34 -1.48 -7.74
N LYS A 70 5.69 -2.76 -7.64
CA LYS A 70 5.54 -3.76 -8.70
C LYS A 70 4.65 -4.90 -8.24
N ASN A 71 4.08 -5.60 -9.21
CA ASN A 71 3.51 -6.93 -8.96
C ASN A 71 4.60 -8.01 -9.01
N ILE A 72 4.20 -9.26 -8.78
CA ILE A 72 5.07 -10.44 -8.90
C ILE A 72 5.53 -10.75 -10.33
N LEU A 73 5.00 -10.08 -11.36
CA LEU A 73 5.51 -10.23 -12.73
C LEU A 73 6.60 -9.18 -13.03
N GLY A 74 6.98 -8.37 -12.05
CA GLY A 74 7.95 -7.28 -12.21
C GLY A 74 7.39 -6.05 -12.94
N GLN A 75 6.09 -6.01 -13.21
CA GLN A 75 5.44 -4.88 -13.86
C GLN A 75 5.24 -3.75 -12.85
N ASN A 76 5.54 -2.51 -13.26
CA ASN A 76 5.30 -1.34 -12.42
C ASN A 76 3.81 -1.03 -12.38
N ILE A 77 3.25 -1.00 -11.18
CA ILE A 77 1.82 -0.77 -10.98
C ILE A 77 1.57 0.62 -10.37
N TYR A 78 2.44 1.04 -9.45
CA TYR A 78 2.36 2.33 -8.79
C TYR A 78 3.74 2.96 -8.63
N THR A 79 3.73 4.28 -8.43
CA THR A 79 4.90 5.05 -8.03
C THR A 79 4.61 5.73 -6.70
N ALA A 80 5.53 5.66 -5.77
CA ALA A 80 5.42 6.29 -4.46
C ALA A 80 6.49 7.39 -4.36
N ARG A 81 6.09 8.58 -3.93
CA ARG A 81 7.01 9.71 -3.75
C ARG A 81 6.73 10.39 -2.43
N GLU A 82 7.79 10.56 -1.66
CA GLU A 82 7.76 11.34 -0.45
C GLU A 82 7.79 12.86 -0.75
N ASP A 83 6.94 13.63 -0.08
CA ASP A 83 6.76 15.07 -0.28
C ASP A 83 7.10 15.90 0.96
N THR A 84 8.21 15.58 1.64
CA THR A 84 8.73 16.37 2.77
C THR A 84 9.80 17.39 2.34
N GLY A 85 9.72 18.62 2.89
CA GLY A 85 10.63 19.74 2.60
C GLY A 85 12.01 19.64 3.26
N CYS A 86 12.98 20.42 2.74
CA CYS A 86 14.40 20.31 3.09
C CYS A 86 14.75 20.63 4.57
N CYS A 87 14.06 21.58 5.22
CA CYS A 87 14.43 22.03 6.57
C CYS A 87 14.15 21.00 7.68
N THR A 88 13.41 19.92 7.42
CA THR A 88 13.11 18.85 8.40
C THR A 88 14.03 17.64 8.29
N ARG A 89 14.86 17.55 7.25
CA ARG A 89 15.75 16.40 7.03
C ARG A 89 17.06 16.49 7.84
N ASN A 90 17.63 17.69 7.95
CA ASN A 90 18.93 17.89 8.59
C ASN A 90 18.89 18.07 10.12
N CYS A 91 17.72 18.26 10.74
CA CYS A 91 17.63 18.57 12.18
C CYS A 91 16.96 17.48 13.02
N CYS A 92 16.38 16.45 12.41
CA CYS A 92 15.39 15.60 13.08
C CYS A 92 15.42 14.10 12.68
N GLY A 93 16.22 13.67 11.71
CA GLY A 93 16.29 12.25 11.31
C GLY A 93 14.91 11.60 11.15
N SER A 94 14.63 10.55 11.92
CA SER A 94 13.34 9.81 11.95
C SER A 94 12.18 10.49 12.70
N CYS A 95 12.39 11.70 13.26
CA CYS A 95 11.33 12.50 13.91
C CYS A 95 10.45 13.25 12.89
N ARG A 96 10.89 13.34 11.63
CA ARG A 96 10.26 14.18 10.61
C ARG A 96 8.84 13.69 10.28
N PRO A 97 7.93 14.57 9.83
CA PRO A 97 6.65 14.11 9.31
C PRO A 97 6.92 13.25 8.08
N PHE A 98 6.05 12.28 7.83
CA PHE A 98 6.16 11.39 6.68
C PHE A 98 4.90 11.58 5.85
N ASP A 99 5.06 12.21 4.69
CA ASP A 99 3.99 12.46 3.73
C ASP A 99 4.36 11.79 2.41
N LEU A 100 3.67 10.71 2.07
CA LEU A 100 3.99 9.88 0.91
C LEU A 100 2.76 9.70 0.03
N LYS A 101 2.92 10.06 -1.25
CA LYS A 101 1.87 9.98 -2.26
C LYS A 101 2.12 8.80 -3.16
N ILE A 102 1.16 7.88 -3.23
CA ILE A 102 1.17 6.74 -4.14
C ILE A 102 0.28 7.05 -5.33
N LYS A 103 0.86 6.95 -6.52
CA LYS A 103 0.24 7.31 -7.79
C LYS A 103 0.16 6.10 -8.71
N ASN A 104 -0.91 6.03 -9.49
CA ASN A 104 -1.04 5.08 -10.58
C ASN A 104 -0.12 5.41 -11.77
N ASN A 105 -0.12 4.54 -12.78
CA ASN A 105 0.68 4.71 -14.00
C ASN A 105 0.28 5.95 -14.84
N TYR A 106 -0.89 6.54 -14.58
CA TYR A 106 -1.34 7.80 -15.19
C TYR A 106 -0.93 9.04 -14.40
N GLY A 107 -0.19 8.88 -13.28
CA GLY A 107 0.22 9.97 -12.40
C GLY A 107 -0.87 10.50 -11.47
N THR A 108 -2.04 9.86 -11.45
CA THR A 108 -3.13 10.18 -10.51
C THR A 108 -2.81 9.60 -9.15
N GLU A 109 -2.97 10.41 -8.10
CA GLU A 109 -2.80 9.98 -6.73
C GLU A 109 -3.98 9.10 -6.29
N ILE A 110 -3.66 7.92 -5.75
CA ILE A 110 -4.65 6.90 -5.38
C ILE A 110 -4.64 6.59 -3.88
N ILE A 111 -3.48 6.70 -3.25
CA ILE A 111 -3.30 6.51 -1.80
C ILE A 111 -2.38 7.63 -1.30
N HIS A 112 -2.78 8.25 -0.21
CA HIS A 112 -1.98 9.22 0.52
C HIS A 112 -1.68 8.68 1.91
N LEU A 113 -0.40 8.63 2.27
CA LEU A 113 0.07 8.24 3.59
C LEU A 113 0.51 9.49 4.33
N SER A 114 -0.04 9.70 5.52
CA SER A 114 0.28 10.88 6.34
C SER A 114 0.61 10.48 7.76
N ARG A 115 1.76 10.94 8.24
CA ARG A 115 2.20 10.79 9.62
C ARG A 115 2.71 12.11 10.14
N ASP A 116 2.17 12.52 11.28
CA ASP A 116 2.59 13.72 11.99
C ASP A 116 4.03 13.62 12.50
N LEU A 117 4.61 14.79 12.77
CA LEU A 117 5.85 14.95 13.53
C LEU A 117 5.74 14.24 14.89
N ARG A 118 6.65 13.31 15.17
CA ARG A 118 6.73 12.60 16.45
C ARG A 118 8.16 12.71 16.99
N CYS A 119 8.28 13.01 18.28
CA CYS A 119 9.59 13.20 18.93
C CYS A 119 10.37 11.87 18.98
N SER A 120 11.69 11.96 19.07
CA SER A 120 12.60 10.80 19.16
C SER A 120 13.36 10.75 20.48
N PHE A 121 13.25 11.81 21.31
CA PHE A 121 13.96 11.98 22.58
C PHE A 121 13.28 11.38 23.82
N CYS A 122 12.27 10.52 23.66
CA CYS A 122 11.53 10.00 24.81
C CYS A 122 11.94 8.58 25.18
N CYS A 123 12.65 8.43 26.30
CA CYS A 123 13.10 7.14 26.84
C CYS A 123 11.97 6.25 27.43
N PHE A 124 10.68 6.60 27.26
CA PHE A 124 9.47 5.89 27.73
C PHE A 124 8.34 6.09 26.68
N PRO A 125 7.16 5.40 26.70
CA PRO A 125 6.28 5.12 25.54
C PRO A 125 5.53 6.33 24.94
N CYS A 126 6.11 7.53 24.95
CA CYS A 126 5.45 8.77 24.55
C CYS A 126 5.53 9.09 23.05
N CYS A 127 6.19 8.25 22.25
CA CYS A 127 6.46 8.49 20.82
C CYS A 127 6.06 7.33 19.90
N LEU A 128 5.03 6.55 20.26
CA LEU A 128 4.51 5.51 19.38
C LEU A 128 4.05 6.09 18.05
N GLN A 129 4.44 5.44 16.95
CA GLN A 129 4.12 5.90 15.62
C GLN A 129 2.69 5.61 15.22
N ARG A 130 2.08 6.55 14.52
CA ARG A 130 0.79 6.39 13.85
C ARG A 130 0.91 6.94 12.44
N LEU A 131 0.53 6.13 11.45
CA LEU A 131 0.47 6.50 10.04
C LEU A 131 -0.97 6.35 9.57
N GLU A 132 -1.56 7.43 9.08
CA GLU A 132 -2.89 7.45 8.48
C GLU A 132 -2.83 7.15 6.99
N VAL A 133 -3.85 6.45 6.51
CA VAL A 133 -3.95 6.03 5.11
C VAL A 133 -5.27 6.56 4.55
N PHE A 134 -5.15 7.29 3.44
CA PHE A 134 -6.29 7.90 2.76
C PHE A 134 -6.40 7.36 1.32
N ALA A 135 -7.59 6.90 0.92
CA ALA A 135 -7.86 6.41 -0.43
C ALA A 135 -9.37 6.49 -0.78
N PRO A 136 -9.76 7.15 -1.90
CA PRO A 136 -8.95 8.07 -2.68
C PRO A 136 -8.42 9.22 -1.77
N PRO A 137 -7.44 10.03 -2.22
CA PRO A 137 -6.84 11.04 -1.36
C PRO A 137 -7.88 11.94 -0.68
N GLY A 138 -7.73 12.13 0.63
CA GLY A 138 -8.66 12.87 1.48
C GLY A 138 -9.75 12.04 2.17
N GLN A 139 -9.94 10.76 1.80
CA GLN A 139 -10.85 9.85 2.50
C GLN A 139 -10.08 8.88 3.39
N PHE A 140 -10.23 9.00 4.71
CA PHE A 140 -9.59 8.09 5.67
C PHE A 140 -10.13 6.66 5.51
N ILE A 141 -9.24 5.69 5.36
CA ILE A 141 -9.59 4.26 5.21
C ILE A 141 -8.99 3.36 6.29
N GLY A 142 -8.05 3.86 7.08
CA GLY A 142 -7.38 3.09 8.12
C GLY A 142 -6.08 3.71 8.58
N ALA A 143 -5.47 3.08 9.57
CA ALA A 143 -4.20 3.52 10.13
C ALA A 143 -3.28 2.35 10.52
N VAL A 144 -1.98 2.62 10.52
CA VAL A 144 -0.95 1.74 11.08
C VAL A 144 -0.51 2.34 12.41
N VAL A 145 -0.69 1.59 13.49
CA VAL A 145 -0.39 2.06 14.85
C VAL A 145 0.67 1.17 15.47
N GLN A 146 1.81 1.75 15.84
CA GLN A 146 2.84 1.06 16.62
C GLN A 146 2.33 0.78 18.03
N LYS A 147 2.52 -0.44 18.51
CA LYS A 147 2.27 -0.82 19.89
C LYS A 147 3.56 -0.90 20.66
N TRP A 148 3.50 -0.50 21.92
CA TRP A 148 4.65 -0.60 22.80
C TRP A 148 4.95 -2.07 23.11
N SER A 149 6.20 -2.44 22.96
CA SER A 149 6.72 -3.78 23.24
C SER A 149 8.20 -3.66 23.58
N ILE A 150 8.66 -4.52 24.50
CA ILE A 150 10.03 -4.48 25.03
C ILE A 150 11.02 -5.18 24.10
N PHE A 151 10.59 -6.25 23.43
CA PHE A 151 11.51 -7.21 22.80
C PHE A 151 11.42 -7.29 21.28
N LYS A 152 10.28 -6.93 20.72
CA LYS A 152 10.03 -7.01 19.28
C LYS A 152 9.13 -5.88 18.82
N PRO A 153 9.32 -5.35 17.61
CA PRO A 153 8.46 -4.31 17.09
C PRO A 153 7.06 -4.90 16.83
N GLN A 154 6.03 -4.17 17.27
CA GLN A 154 4.64 -4.55 17.09
C GLN A 154 3.86 -3.39 16.49
N PHE A 155 3.01 -3.70 15.52
CA PHE A 155 2.07 -2.76 14.92
C PHE A 155 0.68 -3.38 14.85
N GLN A 156 -0.32 -2.52 14.70
CA GLN A 156 -1.71 -2.88 14.48
C GLN A 156 -2.21 -2.15 13.24
N ILE A 157 -3.01 -2.84 12.44
CA ILE A 157 -3.80 -2.25 11.38
C ILE A 157 -5.18 -1.92 11.94
N GLU A 158 -5.54 -0.65 11.87
CA GLU A 158 -6.85 -0.14 12.26
C GLU A 158 -7.68 0.16 11.00
N ASN A 159 -8.97 -0.19 11.02
CA ASN A 159 -9.92 0.17 9.97
C ASN A 159 -10.37 1.65 10.09
N GLU A 160 -11.30 2.09 9.23
CA GLU A 160 -11.87 3.44 9.29
C GLU A 160 -12.56 3.80 10.61
N SER A 161 -13.00 2.81 11.38
CA SER A 161 -13.67 2.98 12.68
C SER A 161 -12.69 3.01 13.85
N GLY A 162 -11.40 2.74 13.60
CA GLY A 162 -10.35 2.61 14.62
C GLY A 162 -10.24 1.21 15.24
N ASP A 163 -10.98 0.21 14.73
CA ASP A 163 -10.93 -1.14 15.25
C ASP A 163 -9.68 -1.89 14.76
N ALA A 164 -9.08 -2.67 15.66
CA ALA A 164 -8.00 -3.59 15.33
C ALA A 164 -8.48 -4.68 14.37
N VAL A 165 -7.96 -4.71 13.14
CA VAL A 165 -8.31 -5.75 12.16
C VAL A 165 -7.16 -6.70 11.86
N LEU A 166 -5.91 -6.24 11.96
CA LEU A 166 -4.71 -7.09 11.83
C LEU A 166 -3.64 -6.66 12.83
N LYS A 167 -2.70 -7.56 13.11
CA LYS A 167 -1.49 -7.32 13.90
C LYS A 167 -0.27 -7.57 13.02
N ILE A 168 0.79 -6.83 13.25
CA ILE A 168 2.09 -7.06 12.61
C ILE A 168 3.12 -7.27 13.71
N GLU A 169 3.85 -8.38 13.64
CA GLU A 169 4.92 -8.69 14.56
C GLU A 169 6.24 -8.83 13.82
N GLY A 170 7.23 -8.02 14.16
CA GLY A 170 8.58 -8.15 13.62
C GLY A 170 9.48 -9.06 14.46
N PRO A 171 10.72 -9.26 13.99
CA PRO A 171 11.68 -10.11 14.66
C PRO A 171 12.28 -9.42 15.88
N PHE A 172 12.87 -10.20 16.77
CA PHE A 172 13.60 -9.69 17.94
C PHE A 172 14.78 -8.78 17.54
N CYS A 173 15.39 -9.06 16.38
CA CYS A 173 16.51 -8.31 15.84
C CYS A 173 16.15 -7.76 14.46
N THR A 174 16.11 -6.43 14.30
CA THR A 174 15.81 -5.75 13.02
C THR A 174 17.06 -5.34 12.24
N PHE A 175 18.27 -5.64 12.73
CA PHE A 175 19.49 -5.20 12.08
C PHE A 175 19.72 -5.90 10.73
N SER A 176 20.08 -5.12 9.71
CA SER A 176 20.22 -5.58 8.31
C SER A 176 21.36 -6.60 8.08
N PHE A 177 22.25 -6.81 9.05
CA PHE A 177 23.32 -7.82 8.98
C PHE A 177 22.83 -9.25 9.28
N CYS A 178 21.61 -9.43 9.82
CA CYS A 178 21.04 -10.74 10.15
C CYS A 178 20.37 -11.47 8.98
N GLY A 179 20.46 -10.97 7.75
CA GLY A 179 19.83 -11.57 6.57
C GLY A 179 18.47 -10.96 6.22
N SER A 180 17.52 -11.79 5.77
CA SER A 180 16.15 -11.36 5.46
C SER A 180 15.39 -11.02 6.75
N VAL A 181 14.79 -9.83 6.83
CA VAL A 181 14.03 -9.38 8.01
C VAL A 181 12.56 -9.55 7.72
N ASN A 182 11.86 -10.39 8.49
CA ASN A 182 10.46 -10.75 8.27
C ASN A 182 9.56 -10.20 9.38
N PHE A 183 8.49 -9.53 8.99
CA PHE A 183 7.38 -9.11 9.83
C PHE A 183 6.15 -9.94 9.46
N GLN A 184 5.60 -10.69 10.41
CA GLN A 184 4.42 -11.52 10.20
C GLN A 184 3.16 -10.66 10.29
N VAL A 185 2.24 -10.84 9.35
CA VAL A 185 0.90 -10.23 9.41
C VAL A 185 -0.05 -11.28 9.96
N LEU A 186 -0.69 -10.96 11.08
CA LEU A 186 -1.56 -11.87 11.81
C LEU A 186 -2.99 -11.30 11.85
N SER A 187 -3.98 -12.19 11.81
CA SER A 187 -5.35 -11.89 12.26
C SER A 187 -5.35 -11.49 13.74
N THR A 188 -6.44 -10.85 14.19
CA THR A 188 -6.66 -10.54 15.61
C THR A 188 -6.58 -11.79 16.50
N ASP A 189 -6.99 -12.95 15.97
CA ASP A 189 -6.93 -14.27 16.62
C ASP A 189 -5.53 -14.92 16.59
N GLY A 190 -4.53 -14.28 15.97
CA GLY A 190 -3.15 -14.75 15.93
C GLY A 190 -2.81 -15.71 14.79
N ILE A 191 -3.72 -15.92 13.82
CA ILE A 191 -3.47 -16.71 12.62
C ILE A 191 -2.65 -15.89 11.63
N GLU A 192 -1.58 -16.46 11.06
CA GLU A 192 -0.79 -15.81 10.01
C GLU A 192 -1.61 -15.66 8.72
N VAL A 193 -1.71 -14.42 8.23
CA VAL A 193 -2.44 -14.03 7.02
C VAL A 193 -1.55 -13.22 6.09
N GLY A 194 -0.23 -13.35 6.19
CA GLY A 194 0.69 -12.63 5.32
C GLY A 194 2.00 -12.29 5.99
N LYS A 195 2.84 -11.56 5.26
CA LYS A 195 4.15 -11.12 5.76
C LYS A 195 4.65 -9.91 4.98
N ILE A 196 5.46 -9.08 5.64
CA ILE A 196 6.27 -8.02 5.05
C ILE A 196 7.74 -8.42 5.24
N SER A 197 8.55 -8.40 4.18
CA SER A 197 9.96 -8.79 4.28
C SER A 197 10.90 -7.78 3.63
N LYS A 198 12.01 -7.47 4.31
CA LYS A 198 13.18 -6.82 3.73
C LYS A 198 14.09 -7.89 3.13
N LYS A 199 14.51 -7.74 1.87
CA LYS A 199 15.15 -8.79 1.05
C LYS A 199 14.22 -10.01 0.91
N TRP A 200 13.19 -9.86 0.09
CA TRP A 200 12.21 -10.91 -0.18
C TRP A 200 12.86 -12.07 -0.96
N SER A 201 13.02 -13.22 -0.31
CA SER A 201 13.40 -14.47 -0.97
C SER A 201 12.35 -15.54 -0.69
N GLY A 202 11.73 -16.07 -1.75
CA GLY A 202 10.69 -17.09 -1.67
C GLY A 202 10.52 -17.78 -3.02
N LEU A 203 10.22 -19.08 -2.97
CA LEU A 203 10.06 -20.18 -3.96
C LEU A 203 10.28 -19.99 -5.50
N LEU A 204 10.29 -18.78 -6.03
CA LEU A 204 10.53 -18.43 -7.43
C LEU A 204 11.90 -17.76 -7.61
N ARG A 205 12.93 -18.37 -7.01
CA ARG A 205 14.30 -17.82 -6.91
C ARG A 205 15.03 -17.63 -8.25
N GLU A 206 14.39 -17.97 -9.36
CA GLU A 206 14.99 -17.94 -10.71
C GLU A 206 14.52 -16.78 -11.60
N THR A 207 13.45 -16.05 -11.24
CA THR A 207 12.93 -14.93 -12.07
C THR A 207 13.03 -13.56 -11.43
N PHE A 208 13.36 -13.49 -10.13
CA PHE A 208 13.45 -12.22 -9.40
C PHE A 208 14.91 -11.82 -9.22
N THR A 209 15.27 -10.68 -9.79
CA THR A 209 16.58 -10.09 -9.58
C THR A 209 16.71 -9.69 -8.11
N ASP A 210 17.90 -9.89 -7.54
CA ASP A 210 18.31 -9.72 -6.13
C ASP A 210 18.23 -8.25 -5.62
N VAL A 211 17.27 -7.46 -6.14
CA VAL A 211 17.26 -6.00 -6.11
C VAL A 211 15.89 -5.41 -5.74
N ASP A 212 14.85 -6.22 -5.48
CA ASP A 212 13.61 -5.71 -4.90
C ASP A 212 13.77 -5.67 -3.36
N HIS A 213 13.88 -4.47 -2.80
CA HIS A 213 14.34 -4.25 -1.42
C HIS A 213 13.30 -4.70 -0.38
N PHE A 214 12.01 -4.61 -0.70
CA PHE A 214 10.90 -5.03 0.16
C PHE A 214 9.82 -5.77 -0.60
N GLY A 215 9.13 -6.68 0.08
CA GLY A 215 7.93 -7.36 -0.43
C GLY A 215 6.87 -7.51 0.65
N ILE A 216 5.61 -7.63 0.22
CA ILE A 216 4.47 -7.94 1.09
C ILE A 216 3.57 -8.97 0.41
N SER A 217 3.05 -9.91 1.21
CA SER A 217 2.01 -10.86 0.80
C SER A 217 0.83 -10.86 1.76
N PHE A 218 -0.36 -11.10 1.24
CA PHE A 218 -1.63 -11.24 1.95
C PHE A 218 -2.62 -12.09 1.12
N PRO A 219 -3.70 -12.64 1.70
CA PRO A 219 -4.74 -13.34 0.96
C PRO A 219 -5.33 -12.50 -0.18
N LEU A 220 -5.68 -13.15 -1.28
CA LEU A 220 -6.33 -12.50 -2.42
C LEU A 220 -7.66 -11.85 -2.01
N GLU A 221 -8.38 -12.48 -1.09
CA GLU A 221 -9.69 -12.06 -0.60
C GLU A 221 -9.62 -11.00 0.51
N LEU A 222 -8.42 -10.63 0.96
CA LEU A 222 -8.27 -9.62 2.00
C LEU A 222 -8.88 -8.28 1.54
N ASP A 223 -9.58 -7.59 2.44
CA ASP A 223 -10.20 -6.31 2.13
C ASP A 223 -9.20 -5.30 1.52
N VAL A 224 -9.64 -4.58 0.49
CA VAL A 224 -8.76 -3.66 -0.26
C VAL A 224 -8.22 -2.51 0.57
N LYS A 225 -8.99 -2.02 1.56
CA LYS A 225 -8.52 -0.97 2.48
C LYS A 225 -7.46 -1.53 3.42
N MET A 226 -7.62 -2.78 3.87
CA MET A 226 -6.58 -3.47 4.65
C MET A 226 -5.31 -3.66 3.82
N LYS A 227 -5.41 -4.08 2.55
CA LYS A 227 -4.25 -4.21 1.64
C LYS A 227 -3.53 -2.86 1.43
N ALA A 228 -4.29 -1.78 1.23
CA ALA A 228 -3.73 -0.43 1.11
C ALA A 228 -3.04 0.02 2.41
N THR A 229 -3.64 -0.29 3.56
CA THR A 229 -3.09 0.06 4.87
C THR A 229 -1.84 -0.76 5.21
N LEU A 230 -1.80 -2.03 4.83
CA LEU A 230 -0.62 -2.89 4.89
C LEU A 230 0.52 -2.40 4.00
N LEU A 231 0.23 -1.86 2.81
CA LEU A 231 1.22 -1.16 2.00
C LEU A 231 1.77 0.08 2.71
N GLY A 232 0.91 0.83 3.42
CA GLY A 232 1.35 1.90 4.32
C GLY A 232 2.28 1.40 5.44
N ALA A 233 1.96 0.24 6.03
CA ALA A 233 2.79 -0.37 7.08
C ALA A 233 4.18 -0.75 6.56
N LEU A 234 4.29 -1.24 5.33
CA LEU A 234 5.57 -1.52 4.68
C LEU A 234 6.43 -0.25 4.62
N PHE A 235 5.88 0.88 4.17
CA PHE A 235 6.63 2.14 4.13
C PHE A 235 6.99 2.67 5.53
N LEU A 236 6.10 2.54 6.50
CA LEU A 236 6.40 2.93 7.89
C LEU A 236 7.56 2.11 8.46
N ILE A 237 7.59 0.80 8.20
CA ILE A 237 8.66 -0.11 8.63
C ILE A 237 9.98 0.25 7.94
N ASP A 238 9.97 0.51 6.63
CA ASP A 238 11.14 0.99 5.88
C ASP A 238 11.71 2.26 6.50
N TYR A 239 10.85 3.25 6.67
CA TYR A 239 11.19 4.53 7.29
C TYR A 239 11.78 4.37 8.70
N MET A 240 11.18 3.53 9.55
CA MET A 240 11.57 3.43 10.96
C MET A 240 12.87 2.65 11.19
N TYR A 241 13.12 1.60 10.41
CA TYR A 241 14.20 0.64 10.70
C TYR A 241 15.31 0.62 9.66
N PHE A 242 15.10 1.20 8.49
CA PHE A 242 15.95 0.94 7.34
C PHE A 242 16.40 2.18 6.56
N GLU A 243 15.77 3.35 6.76
CA GLU A 243 16.25 4.62 6.17
C GLU A 243 17.56 5.17 6.78
N THR A 244 18.17 4.51 7.78
CA THR A 244 19.29 5.07 8.57
C THR A 244 20.72 4.76 8.10
N THR A 245 20.96 4.29 6.88
CA THR A 245 22.34 3.98 6.45
C THR A 245 22.90 4.96 5.41
N TRP A 246 22.95 6.26 5.72
CA TRP A 246 23.84 7.24 5.05
C TRP A 246 24.21 8.49 5.87
N ASP A 247 23.84 8.61 7.15
CA ASP A 247 24.28 9.72 7.99
C ASP A 247 25.11 9.18 9.17
N GLU A 248 26.44 9.16 9.01
CA GLU A 248 27.40 8.99 10.11
C GLU A 248 27.45 10.20 11.06
N ASP A 249 26.61 11.23 10.88
CA ASP A 249 26.63 12.45 11.69
C ASP A 249 25.33 12.65 12.48
N CYS A 250 25.23 12.01 13.63
CA CYS A 250 24.34 12.44 14.72
C CYS A 250 24.96 12.13 16.10
N ASP A 251 26.24 12.48 16.28
CA ASP A 251 26.91 12.41 17.59
C ASP A 251 26.74 13.69 18.44
N PHE A 252 25.99 14.70 18.00
CA PHE A 252 25.71 15.89 18.82
C PHE A 252 24.32 16.47 18.55
N CYS A 253 23.37 16.16 19.43
CA CYS A 253 22.27 17.04 19.85
C CYS A 253 21.95 16.74 21.33
#